data_AF-A0A941YBC1-F1
#
_entry.id   AF-A0A941YBC1-F1
#
_cell.length_a   1.000
_cell.length_b   1.000
_cell.length_c   1.000
_cell.angle_alpha   90.00
_cell.angle_beta   90.00
_cell.angle_gamma   90.00
#
_symmetry.space_group_name_H-M   'P 1'
#
loop_
_entity.id
_entity.type
_entity.pdbx_description
1 polymer ?
#
loop_
_entity_poly.entity_id
_entity_poly.type
_entity_poly.pdbx_seq_one_letter_code
_entity_poly.pdbx_strand_id
1 'polypeptide(L)'
;MPDRRKYDASRFDLPALQALARRAAQETPATKNAPVQYRDGDRVVEAVGVHWLLDARRHNIRRMYSGTGYQTEEETREDHLYVLLPDGSLKQVVVTTEDTTVLDAGGAFRSHRSSKEHHDYEFDASQAEMFDFERKYVSFPESWGDRSCGDELLVDAKGAGLTEVLSDLAAGRRASQPSPIAPLPPAPASRPQPAATARTSGCGSSVDTFPDHFAVGIAVVAALTVLVPFLLGHFLMTRTFVLAPDPDVYFEEVRGIWDHFLATYLAGLIPITALLGAFLVLRRPWAGRTSSVVIGGLALISTVALFLPITQSEWHDAEHKTVAKLRETAFPYADKYVDCASWTINAENGAHDPELWQVHLGLAKGTSVDGCNLAAVYRGWTFVGNFTLPDVDVFTGDIEVNHVGWDEPYRNSGGGDISQISRKTGAPLPMNPKATNVILPTSSGQVLDFNLDGAGTGQFTLR
;
A
#
# COMPACT_ATOMS: atom_id res chain seq x y z
N MET A 1 -20.18 17.33 1.66
CA MET A 1 -20.21 17.42 0.18
C MET A 1 -19.26 16.37 -0.38
N PRO A 2 -19.63 15.60 -1.42
CA PRO A 2 -18.70 14.65 -2.04
C PRO A 2 -17.48 15.41 -2.59
N ASP A 3 -16.28 14.89 -2.33
CA ASP A 3 -15.02 15.49 -2.76
C ASP A 3 -14.93 15.47 -4.29
N ARG A 4 -15.09 16.63 -4.92
CA ARG A 4 -15.11 16.80 -6.37
C ARG A 4 -13.76 16.50 -7.05
N ARG A 5 -12.69 16.31 -6.27
CA ARG A 5 -11.36 15.92 -6.75
C ARG A 5 -11.18 14.41 -6.87
N LYS A 6 -12.13 13.61 -6.37
CA LYS A 6 -12.07 12.16 -6.55
C LYS A 6 -12.41 11.82 -7.99
N TYR A 7 -11.67 10.90 -8.60
CA TYR A 7 -11.92 10.43 -9.96
C TYR A 7 -13.39 10.00 -10.16
N ASP A 8 -13.96 9.33 -9.16
CA ASP A 8 -15.37 8.91 -9.12
C ASP A 8 -16.39 10.05 -9.06
N ALA A 9 -15.97 11.27 -8.74
CA ALA A 9 -16.81 12.45 -8.78
C ALA A 9 -16.99 13.02 -10.20
N SER A 10 -16.16 12.59 -11.15
CA SER A 10 -16.26 12.99 -12.56
C SER A 10 -17.15 12.04 -13.37
N ARG A 11 -17.91 12.59 -14.33
CA ARG A 11 -18.73 11.79 -15.26
C ARG A 11 -17.91 11.43 -16.49
N PHE A 12 -17.90 10.15 -16.84
CA PHE A 12 -17.36 9.68 -18.11
C PHE A 12 -18.39 9.89 -19.23
N ASP A 13 -18.12 10.81 -20.16
CA ASP A 13 -18.95 11.07 -21.33
C ASP A 13 -18.46 10.27 -22.55
N LEU A 14 -18.77 8.97 -22.56
CA LEU A 14 -18.38 8.05 -23.63
C LEU A 14 -18.87 8.52 -25.02
N PRO A 15 -20.11 8.99 -25.22
CA PRO A 15 -20.55 9.51 -26.52
C PRO A 15 -19.70 10.67 -27.04
N ALA A 16 -19.34 11.63 -26.20
CA ALA A 16 -18.48 12.76 -26.59
C ALA A 16 -17.09 12.27 -27.01
N LEU A 17 -16.52 11.34 -26.24
CA LEU A 17 -15.22 10.73 -26.55
C LEU A 17 -15.24 9.95 -27.88
N GLN A 18 -16.28 9.15 -28.13
CA GLN A 18 -16.45 8.42 -29.38
C GLN A 18 -16.66 9.35 -30.59
N ALA A 19 -17.31 10.51 -30.39
CA ALA A 19 -17.42 11.53 -31.43
C ALA A 19 -16.05 12.15 -31.76
N LEU A 20 -15.26 12.46 -30.73
CA LEU A 20 -13.89 12.96 -30.89
C LEU A 20 -12.97 11.94 -31.57
N ALA A 21 -13.05 10.67 -31.20
CA ALA A 21 -12.28 9.59 -31.82
C ALA A 21 -12.58 9.44 -33.32
N ARG A 22 -13.87 9.44 -33.70
CA ARG A 22 -14.29 9.44 -35.11
C ARG A 22 -13.76 10.64 -35.87
N ARG A 23 -13.82 11.82 -35.27
CA ARG A 23 -13.27 13.04 -35.85
C ARG A 23 -11.75 12.93 -36.04
N ALA A 24 -11.02 12.49 -35.02
CA ALA A 24 -9.58 12.29 -35.08
C ALA A 24 -9.18 11.31 -36.19
N ALA A 25 -9.89 10.19 -36.34
CA ALA A 25 -9.63 9.20 -37.38
C ALA A 25 -9.86 9.74 -38.81
N GLN A 26 -10.77 10.70 -38.98
CA GLN A 26 -11.08 11.32 -40.27
C GLN A 26 -10.14 12.48 -40.62
N GLU A 27 -9.78 13.29 -39.63
CA GLU A 27 -9.05 14.55 -39.83
C GLU A 27 -7.53 14.41 -39.66
N THR A 28 -7.05 13.38 -38.98
CA THR A 28 -5.62 13.30 -38.64
C THR A 28 -4.73 13.19 -39.88
N PRO A 29 -3.66 14.02 -39.98
CA PRO A 29 -2.64 13.85 -41.00
C PRO A 29 -1.59 12.78 -40.62
N ALA A 30 -1.67 12.20 -39.42
CA ALA A 30 -0.69 11.23 -38.94
C ALA A 30 -0.75 9.95 -39.76
N THR A 31 0.42 9.39 -40.08
CA THR A 31 0.51 8.09 -40.77
C THR A 31 0.06 6.96 -39.84
N LYS A 32 -0.72 6.03 -40.39
CA LYS A 32 -1.15 4.81 -39.68
C LYS A 32 0.04 3.86 -39.50
N ASN A 33 0.06 3.18 -38.36
CA ASN A 33 0.94 2.04 -38.14
C ASN A 33 0.49 0.83 -38.96
N ALA A 34 1.44 -0.04 -39.28
CA ALA A 34 1.17 -1.34 -39.85
C ALA A 34 0.36 -2.22 -38.86
N PRO A 35 -0.33 -3.27 -39.35
CA PRO A 35 -1.00 -4.23 -38.48
C PRO A 35 -0.04 -4.84 -37.45
N VAL A 36 -0.50 -5.01 -36.21
CA VAL A 36 0.21 -5.78 -35.20
C VAL A 36 -0.08 -7.24 -35.44
N GLN A 37 0.97 -8.01 -35.72
CA GLN A 37 0.86 -9.43 -36.01
C GLN A 37 1.83 -10.21 -35.14
N TYR A 38 1.47 -11.43 -34.81
CA TYR A 38 2.35 -12.38 -34.13
C TYR A 38 2.23 -13.77 -34.74
N ARG A 39 3.20 -14.64 -34.44
CA ARG A 39 3.17 -16.04 -34.86
C ARG A 39 2.66 -16.92 -33.73
N ASP A 40 1.69 -17.76 -34.06
CA ASP A 40 1.26 -18.89 -33.24
C ASP A 40 1.56 -20.18 -34.04
N GLY A 41 2.70 -20.80 -33.74
CA GLY A 41 3.31 -21.82 -34.58
C GLY A 41 3.59 -21.30 -36.00
N ASP A 42 3.00 -21.95 -37.00
CA ASP A 42 3.13 -21.57 -38.41
C ASP A 42 2.10 -20.51 -38.85
N ARG A 43 1.12 -20.19 -38.00
CA ARG A 43 0.06 -19.24 -38.32
C ARG A 43 0.51 -17.83 -37.97
N VAL A 44 0.35 -16.90 -38.91
CA VAL A 44 0.42 -15.47 -38.61
C VAL A 44 -0.98 -15.03 -38.17
N VAL A 45 -1.08 -14.48 -36.97
CA VAL A 45 -2.31 -13.95 -36.38
C VAL A 45 -2.19 -12.43 -36.34
N GLU A 46 -3.21 -11.75 -36.87
CA GLU A 46 -3.35 -10.30 -36.76
C GLU A 46 -4.09 -9.97 -35.48
N ALA A 47 -3.43 -9.28 -34.55
CA ALA A 47 -4.02 -8.83 -33.29
C ALA A 47 -4.75 -7.50 -33.47
N VAL A 48 -4.20 -6.59 -34.28
CA VAL A 48 -4.90 -5.37 -34.69
C VAL A 48 -4.50 -4.99 -36.10
N GLY A 49 -5.47 -4.55 -36.90
CA GLY A 49 -5.24 -4.03 -38.24
C GLY A 49 -4.46 -2.72 -38.27
N VAL A 50 -4.51 -2.01 -39.41
CA VAL A 50 -3.92 -0.67 -39.51
C VAL A 50 -4.57 0.28 -38.50
N HIS A 51 -3.77 1.03 -37.73
CA HIS A 51 -4.26 1.81 -36.61
C HIS A 51 -3.38 3.04 -36.35
N TRP A 52 -3.84 3.95 -35.50
CA TRP A 52 -2.98 4.93 -34.83
C TRP A 52 -2.77 4.48 -33.38
N LEU A 53 -1.51 4.42 -32.94
CA LEU A 53 -1.19 4.05 -31.56
C LEU A 53 -1.27 5.29 -30.67
N LEU A 54 -2.18 5.25 -29.70
CA LEU A 54 -2.43 6.34 -28.77
C LEU A 54 -1.50 6.23 -27.55
N ASP A 55 -1.35 5.02 -27.03
CA ASP A 55 -0.45 4.67 -25.94
C ASP A 55 -0.10 3.18 -25.98
N ALA A 56 1.03 2.79 -25.40
CA ALA A 56 1.42 1.40 -25.25
C ALA A 56 2.10 1.16 -23.90
N ARG A 57 1.73 0.05 -23.23
CA ARG A 57 2.25 -0.31 -21.91
C ARG A 57 2.65 -1.78 -21.89
N ARG A 58 3.69 -2.10 -21.12
CA ARG A 58 4.17 -3.46 -20.96
C ARG A 58 4.14 -3.88 -19.50
N HIS A 59 3.45 -4.97 -19.21
CA HIS A 59 3.49 -5.63 -17.92
C HIS A 59 4.29 -6.93 -18.04
N ASN A 60 5.30 -7.11 -17.16
CA ASN A 60 5.98 -8.39 -17.02
C ASN A 60 5.58 -8.98 -15.66
N ILE A 61 4.99 -10.17 -15.71
CA ILE A 61 4.48 -10.92 -14.57
C ILE A 61 5.28 -12.22 -14.52
N ARG A 62 6.00 -12.45 -13.43
CA ARG A 62 6.66 -13.74 -13.17
C ARG A 62 5.86 -14.50 -12.11
N ARG A 63 5.70 -15.80 -12.30
CA ARG A 63 5.08 -16.70 -11.33
C ARG A 63 5.91 -17.96 -11.21
N MET A 64 6.20 -18.36 -9.97
CA MET A 64 6.86 -19.62 -9.66
C MET A 64 5.88 -20.58 -8.98
N TYR A 65 5.72 -21.77 -9.56
CA TYR A 65 4.92 -22.85 -9.01
C TYR A 65 5.83 -24.02 -8.63
N SER A 66 5.75 -24.48 -7.39
CA SER A 66 6.47 -25.67 -6.94
C SER A 66 5.53 -26.89 -6.93
N GLY A 67 5.81 -27.88 -7.78
CA GLY A 67 5.14 -29.18 -7.79
C GLY A 67 5.98 -30.27 -7.14
N THR A 68 5.39 -31.43 -6.89
CA THR A 68 6.14 -32.61 -6.41
C THR A 68 7.12 -33.10 -7.49
N GLY A 69 8.38 -32.68 -7.37
CA GLY A 69 9.49 -33.11 -8.22
C GLY A 69 9.74 -32.22 -9.45
N TYR A 70 9.11 -31.04 -9.53
CA TYR A 70 9.36 -30.06 -10.58
C TYR A 70 9.06 -28.64 -10.08
N GLN A 71 9.73 -27.66 -10.68
CA GLN A 71 9.39 -26.25 -10.56
C GLN A 71 8.91 -25.76 -11.92
N THR A 72 7.77 -25.06 -11.95
CA THR A 72 7.30 -24.38 -13.14
C THR A 72 7.51 -22.89 -12.93
N GLU A 73 8.28 -22.29 -13.82
CA GLU A 73 8.42 -20.84 -13.94
C GLU A 73 7.57 -20.38 -15.12
N GLU A 74 6.60 -19.52 -14.85
CA GLU A 74 5.79 -18.86 -15.87
C GLU A 74 6.19 -17.39 -15.92
N GLU A 75 6.65 -16.94 -17.08
CA GLU A 75 6.85 -15.52 -17.38
C GLU A 75 5.78 -15.08 -18.37
N THR A 76 4.86 -14.23 -17.92
CA THR A 76 3.82 -13.62 -18.74
C THR A 76 4.21 -12.18 -19.06
N ARG A 77 4.23 -11.83 -20.35
CA ARG A 77 4.42 -10.47 -20.84
C ARG A 77 3.15 -10.00 -21.52
N GLU A 78 2.54 -8.95 -21.01
CA GLU A 78 1.33 -8.35 -21.57
C GLU A 78 1.70 -6.99 -22.19
N ASP A 79 1.58 -6.88 -23.51
CA ASP A 79 1.69 -5.61 -24.23
C ASP A 79 0.28 -5.04 -24.42
N HIS A 80 -0.09 -4.04 -23.62
CA HIS A 80 -1.35 -3.31 -23.72
C HIS A 80 -1.22 -2.18 -24.74
N LEU A 81 -2.00 -2.25 -25.81
CA LEU A 81 -2.01 -1.28 -26.89
C LEU A 81 -3.35 -0.53 -26.90
N TYR A 82 -3.30 0.78 -26.74
CA TYR A 82 -4.47 1.63 -26.88
C TYR A 82 -4.48 2.25 -28.27
N VAL A 83 -5.47 1.90 -29.07
CA VAL A 83 -5.45 2.15 -30.51
C VAL A 83 -6.71 2.86 -30.98
N LEU A 84 -6.55 3.72 -31.98
CA LEU A 84 -7.63 4.28 -32.78
C LEU A 84 -7.66 3.58 -34.15
N LEU A 85 -8.80 3.02 -34.52
CA LEU A 85 -8.98 2.36 -35.82
C LEU A 85 -9.48 3.33 -36.90
N PRO A 86 -9.34 2.99 -38.20
CA PRO A 86 -9.76 3.86 -39.31
C PRO A 86 -11.24 4.22 -39.34
N ASP A 87 -12.09 3.39 -38.74
CA ASP A 87 -13.53 3.65 -38.60
C ASP A 87 -13.87 4.57 -37.41
N GLY A 88 -12.86 4.97 -36.63
CA GLY A 88 -13.00 5.81 -35.45
C GLY A 88 -13.32 5.05 -34.17
N SER A 89 -13.30 3.71 -34.19
CA SER A 89 -13.43 2.92 -32.97
C SER A 89 -12.15 2.97 -32.13
N LEU A 90 -12.33 3.03 -30.81
CA LEU A 90 -11.27 2.95 -29.82
C LEU A 90 -11.22 1.53 -29.28
N LYS A 91 -10.02 0.95 -29.20
CA LYS A 91 -9.82 -0.38 -28.61
C LYS A 91 -8.62 -0.41 -27.69
N GLN A 92 -8.70 -1.27 -26.67
CA GLN A 92 -7.52 -1.78 -25.99
C GLN A 92 -7.26 -3.19 -26.53
N VAL A 93 -6.06 -3.42 -27.05
CA VAL A 93 -5.61 -4.73 -27.53
C VAL A 93 -4.48 -5.19 -26.62
N VAL A 94 -4.70 -6.28 -25.89
CA VAL A 94 -3.69 -6.84 -24.99
C VAL A 94 -3.10 -8.07 -25.66
N VAL A 95 -1.80 -8.02 -25.93
CA VAL A 95 -1.07 -9.15 -26.51
C VAL A 95 -0.28 -9.82 -25.40
N THR A 96 -0.68 -11.03 -25.04
CA THR A 96 -0.09 -11.81 -23.95
C THR A 96 0.87 -12.84 -24.52
N THR A 97 2.12 -12.81 -24.07
CA THR A 97 3.13 -13.84 -24.35
C THR A 97 3.43 -14.55 -23.05
N GLU A 98 3.15 -15.85 -22.98
CA GLU A 98 3.39 -16.68 -21.81
C GLU A 98 4.49 -17.69 -22.12
N ASP A 99 5.60 -17.56 -21.40
CA ASP A 99 6.74 -18.47 -21.46
C ASP A 99 6.75 -19.35 -20.21
N THR A 100 6.34 -20.61 -20.36
CA THR A 100 6.36 -21.62 -19.29
C THR A 100 7.63 -22.47 -19.40
N THR A 101 8.46 -22.42 -18.36
CA THR A 101 9.65 -23.26 -18.21
C THR A 101 9.43 -24.25 -17.08
N VAL A 102 9.47 -25.56 -17.38
CA VAL A 102 9.39 -26.62 -16.38
C VAL A 102 10.80 -27.15 -16.12
N LEU A 103 11.23 -27.03 -14.86
CA LEU A 103 12.48 -27.56 -14.32
C LEU A 103 12.18 -28.82 -13.50
N ASP A 104 13.04 -29.83 -13.55
CA ASP A 104 12.93 -30.99 -12.66
C ASP A 104 13.44 -30.67 -11.24
N ALA A 105 13.36 -31.65 -10.33
CA ALA A 105 13.80 -31.51 -8.94
C ALA A 105 15.29 -31.15 -8.77
N GLY A 106 16.12 -31.40 -9.80
CA GLY A 106 17.54 -31.03 -9.82
C GLY A 106 17.79 -29.67 -10.45
N GLY A 107 16.75 -28.94 -10.85
CA GLY A 107 16.86 -27.68 -11.60
C GLY A 107 17.24 -27.91 -13.07
N ALA A 108 17.25 -29.14 -13.56
CA ALA A 108 17.52 -29.42 -14.97
C ALA A 108 16.27 -29.13 -15.81
N PHE A 109 16.51 -28.50 -16.95
CA PHE A 109 15.46 -28.11 -17.89
C PHE A 109 14.72 -29.33 -18.45
N ARG A 110 13.38 -29.35 -18.29
CA ARG A 110 12.52 -30.43 -18.78
C ARG A 110 11.75 -30.04 -20.04
N SER A 111 11.18 -28.85 -20.07
CA SER A 111 10.41 -28.36 -21.23
C SER A 111 10.22 -26.85 -21.18
N HIS A 112 10.15 -26.23 -22.36
CA HIS A 112 9.74 -24.84 -22.54
C HIS A 112 8.54 -24.82 -23.47
N ARG A 113 7.50 -24.09 -23.08
CA ARG A 113 6.33 -23.80 -23.91
C ARG A 113 6.17 -22.29 -23.95
N SER A 114 6.15 -21.74 -25.15
CA SER A 114 5.79 -20.34 -25.37
C SER A 114 4.43 -20.33 -26.05
N SER A 115 3.47 -19.61 -25.49
CA SER A 115 2.17 -19.32 -26.10
C SER A 115 1.98 -17.83 -26.25
N LYS A 116 1.30 -17.43 -27.31
CA LYS A 116 0.96 -16.04 -27.55
C LYS A 116 -0.50 -15.92 -27.94
N GLU A 117 -1.21 -15.06 -27.23
CA GLU A 117 -2.62 -14.78 -27.47
C GLU A 117 -2.87 -13.28 -27.46
N HIS A 118 -4.06 -12.88 -27.91
CA HIS A 118 -4.48 -11.49 -27.79
C HIS A 118 -5.96 -11.42 -27.40
N HIS A 119 -6.29 -10.33 -26.72
CA HIS A 119 -7.64 -9.99 -26.35
C HIS A 119 -7.95 -8.57 -26.82
N ASP A 120 -9.11 -8.43 -27.46
CA ASP A 120 -9.64 -7.16 -27.93
C ASP A 120 -10.75 -6.71 -26.99
N TYR A 121 -10.56 -5.54 -26.36
CA TYR A 121 -11.55 -4.92 -25.50
C TYR A 121 -12.11 -3.67 -26.17
N GLU A 122 -13.45 -3.57 -26.17
CA GLU A 122 -14.13 -2.33 -26.48
C GLU A 122 -13.80 -1.27 -25.42
N PHE A 123 -13.63 -0.03 -25.85
CA PHE A 123 -13.21 1.05 -24.96
C PHE A 123 -14.39 1.58 -24.15
N ASP A 124 -14.39 1.34 -22.84
CA ASP A 124 -15.42 1.77 -21.90
C ASP A 124 -14.85 2.62 -20.76
N ALA A 125 -15.64 2.85 -19.71
CA ALA A 125 -15.24 3.66 -18.56
C ALA A 125 -14.05 3.05 -17.80
N SER A 126 -13.96 1.72 -17.74
CA SER A 126 -12.85 1.03 -17.08
C SER A 126 -11.56 1.20 -17.88
N GLN A 127 -11.67 1.17 -19.22
CA GLN A 127 -10.51 1.41 -20.10
C GLN A 127 -10.04 2.85 -20.09
N ALA A 128 -10.97 3.81 -20.00
CA ALA A 128 -10.63 5.22 -19.79
C ALA A 128 -9.88 5.42 -18.48
N GLU A 129 -10.32 4.78 -17.40
CA GLU A 129 -9.63 4.79 -16.12
C GLU A 129 -8.23 4.20 -16.19
N MET A 130 -8.06 3.02 -16.78
CA MET A 130 -6.72 2.45 -16.96
C MET A 130 -5.84 3.38 -17.80
N PHE A 131 -6.37 3.94 -18.90
CA PHE A 131 -5.64 4.89 -19.75
C PHE A 131 -5.19 6.14 -18.97
N ASP A 132 -6.03 6.72 -18.13
CA ASP A 132 -5.71 7.95 -17.40
C ASP A 132 -4.89 7.70 -16.11
N PHE A 133 -5.04 6.56 -15.43
CA PHE A 133 -4.53 6.32 -14.06
C PHE A 133 -3.44 5.27 -13.94
N GLU A 134 -3.30 4.35 -14.90
CA GLU A 134 -2.43 3.19 -14.75
C GLU A 134 -0.96 3.52 -15.09
N ARG A 135 -0.46 4.60 -14.47
CA ARG A 135 0.94 4.71 -14.01
C ARG A 135 1.07 4.28 -12.53
N LYS A 136 0.04 3.65 -11.96
CA LYS A 136 0.11 3.02 -10.64
C LYS A 136 0.86 1.69 -10.71
N TYR A 137 1.88 1.57 -9.88
CA TYR A 137 2.51 0.31 -9.51
C TYR A 137 1.45 -0.72 -9.06
N VAL A 138 1.18 -1.73 -9.87
CA VAL A 138 0.55 -2.96 -9.39
C VAL A 138 1.66 -3.92 -8.99
N SER A 139 2.02 -3.91 -7.70
CA SER A 139 2.94 -4.91 -7.16
C SER A 139 2.18 -6.23 -6.97
N PHE A 140 2.31 -7.14 -7.93
CA PHE A 140 2.29 -8.56 -7.58
C PHE A 140 3.68 -8.89 -7.01
N PRO A 141 3.84 -9.93 -6.17
CA PRO A 141 5.11 -10.22 -5.50
C PRO A 141 6.34 -10.35 -6.43
N GLU A 142 6.16 -10.44 -7.75
CA GLU A 142 7.23 -10.61 -8.75
C GLU A 142 6.98 -9.84 -10.08
N SER A 143 6.20 -8.74 -10.11
CA SER A 143 6.05 -7.90 -11.31
C SER A 143 7.13 -6.81 -11.43
N TRP A 144 7.72 -6.64 -12.61
CA TRP A 144 8.71 -5.58 -12.89
C TRP A 144 8.50 -5.01 -14.31
N GLY A 145 8.10 -3.74 -14.40
CA GLY A 145 7.77 -3.03 -15.65
C GLY A 145 8.16 -1.55 -15.59
N ASP A 146 8.09 -0.85 -16.73
CA ASP A 146 8.79 0.41 -17.02
C ASP A 146 8.70 1.47 -15.91
N ARG A 147 9.86 1.74 -15.32
CA ARG A 147 10.07 2.73 -14.26
C ARG A 147 10.37 4.10 -14.86
N SER A 148 9.33 4.88 -15.13
CA SER A 148 9.45 6.34 -15.18
C SER A 148 8.14 6.98 -14.67
N CYS A 149 8.11 7.30 -13.39
CA CYS A 149 7.04 8.00 -12.71
C CYS A 149 7.10 9.49 -13.06
N GLY A 150 5.99 10.04 -13.58
CA GLY A 150 5.64 11.44 -13.37
C GLY A 150 4.58 11.44 -12.29
N ASP A 151 4.82 12.13 -11.18
CA ASP A 151 4.04 12.07 -9.93
C ASP A 151 2.74 12.91 -9.95
N GLU A 152 2.30 13.38 -11.11
CA GLU A 152 1.07 14.16 -11.23
C GLU A 152 0.00 13.42 -12.01
N LEU A 153 -1.16 13.27 -11.36
CA LEU A 153 -2.42 12.95 -12.02
C LEU A 153 -2.70 13.98 -13.11
N LEU A 154 -2.86 13.53 -14.35
CA LEU A 154 -3.45 14.35 -15.41
C LEU A 154 -4.95 14.54 -15.13
N VAL A 155 -5.24 15.50 -14.26
CA VAL A 155 -6.46 16.33 -14.19
C VAL A 155 -7.79 15.65 -13.78
N ASP A 156 -8.70 16.48 -13.26
CA ASP A 156 -9.93 16.22 -12.49
C ASP A 156 -11.08 15.47 -13.22
N ALA A 157 -10.85 14.73 -14.32
CA ALA A 157 -11.93 14.09 -15.09
C ALA A 157 -11.61 12.76 -15.79
N LYS A 158 -12.57 11.82 -15.74
CA LYS A 158 -12.62 10.56 -16.52
C LYS A 158 -12.49 10.80 -18.03
N GLY A 159 -11.41 10.31 -18.63
CA GLY A 159 -11.07 10.39 -20.05
C GLY A 159 -10.24 11.60 -20.46
N ALA A 160 -9.69 12.39 -19.52
CA ALA A 160 -9.00 13.64 -19.81
C ALA A 160 -7.72 13.43 -20.63
N GLY A 161 -6.88 12.46 -20.23
CA GLY A 161 -5.66 12.14 -20.94
C GLY A 161 -5.96 11.67 -22.37
N LEU A 162 -6.91 10.76 -22.52
CA LEU A 162 -7.32 10.29 -23.85
C LEU A 162 -7.89 11.41 -24.74
N THR A 163 -8.68 12.31 -24.16
CA THR A 163 -9.23 13.47 -24.88
C THR A 163 -8.13 14.37 -25.44
N GLU A 164 -7.09 14.62 -24.65
CA GLU A 164 -5.91 15.39 -25.08
C GLU A 164 -5.16 14.67 -26.21
N VAL A 165 -4.89 13.37 -26.06
CA VAL A 165 -4.21 12.57 -27.10
C VAL A 165 -4.97 12.59 -28.42
N LEU A 166 -6.29 12.40 -28.39
CA LEU A 166 -7.12 12.42 -29.59
C LEU A 166 -7.18 13.81 -30.24
N SER A 167 -7.22 14.87 -29.43
CA SER A 167 -7.22 16.25 -29.92
C SER A 167 -5.89 16.61 -30.59
N ASP A 168 -4.77 16.17 -30.03
CA ASP A 168 -3.44 16.34 -30.60
C ASP A 168 -3.25 15.53 -31.88
N LEU A 169 -3.76 14.30 -31.91
CA LEU A 169 -3.73 13.46 -33.10
C LEU A 169 -4.56 14.09 -34.23
N ALA A 170 -5.77 14.56 -33.94
CA ALA A 170 -6.64 15.24 -34.91
C ALA A 170 -5.97 16.49 -35.48
N ALA A 171 -5.28 17.27 -34.63
CA ALA A 171 -4.56 18.47 -35.04
C ALA A 171 -3.21 18.19 -35.73
N GLY A 172 -2.78 16.93 -35.84
CA GLY A 172 -1.47 16.55 -36.37
C GLY A 172 -0.30 16.98 -35.50
N ARG A 173 -0.54 17.38 -34.24
CA ARG A 173 0.50 17.76 -33.27
C ARG A 173 1.25 16.55 -32.73
N ARG A 174 0.62 15.38 -32.78
CA ARG A 174 1.20 14.10 -32.34
C ARG A 174 1.34 13.15 -33.53
N ALA A 175 2.55 12.65 -33.75
CA ALA A 175 2.77 11.52 -34.64
C ALA A 175 2.30 10.22 -33.97
N SER A 176 1.85 9.25 -34.78
CA SER A 176 1.63 7.89 -34.28
C SER A 176 2.95 7.36 -33.74
N GLN A 177 2.95 6.86 -32.50
CA GLN A 177 4.13 6.20 -31.95
C GLN A 177 4.33 4.86 -32.67
N PRO A 178 5.59 4.43 -32.89
CA PRO A 178 5.83 3.08 -33.41
C PRO A 178 5.32 2.05 -32.40
N SER A 179 4.64 1.02 -32.88
CA SER A 179 4.20 -0.09 -32.02
C SER A 179 5.42 -0.77 -31.39
N PRO A 180 5.42 -1.02 -30.07
CA PRO A 180 6.54 -1.68 -29.39
C PRO A 180 6.70 -3.15 -29.81
N ILE A 181 5.65 -3.73 -30.39
CA ILE A 181 5.69 -5.04 -31.02
C ILE A 181 6.27 -4.85 -32.41
N ALA A 182 7.54 -5.23 -32.57
CA ALA A 182 8.24 -5.15 -33.84
C ALA A 182 7.49 -5.94 -34.93
N PRO A 183 7.47 -5.46 -36.20
CA PRO A 183 6.93 -6.22 -37.31
C PRO A 183 7.62 -7.59 -37.38
N LEU A 184 6.85 -8.63 -37.68
CA LEU A 184 7.40 -9.98 -37.82
C LEU A 184 8.59 -9.96 -38.81
N PRO A 185 9.77 -10.46 -38.42
CA PRO A 185 10.85 -10.65 -39.38
C PRO A 185 10.40 -11.61 -40.49
N PRO A 186 10.94 -11.47 -41.72
CA PRO A 186 10.63 -12.39 -42.81
C PRO A 186 10.92 -13.82 -42.36
N ALA A 187 10.04 -14.76 -42.76
CA ALA A 187 10.11 -16.15 -42.31
C ALA A 187 11.54 -16.68 -42.44
N PRO A 188 12.16 -17.21 -41.36
CA PRO A 188 13.48 -17.79 -41.47
C PRO A 188 13.43 -18.95 -42.46
N ALA A 189 14.40 -19.00 -43.38
CA ALA A 189 14.57 -20.13 -44.28
C ALA A 189 14.64 -21.42 -43.46
N SER A 190 13.76 -22.36 -43.78
CA SER A 190 13.56 -23.63 -43.07
C SER A 190 14.90 -24.35 -42.87
N ARG A 191 15.41 -24.33 -41.63
CA ARG A 191 16.55 -25.17 -41.26
C ARG A 191 16.08 -26.63 -41.11
N PRO A 192 16.88 -27.62 -41.54
CA PRO A 192 16.56 -29.02 -41.35
C PRO A 192 16.46 -29.35 -39.86
N GLN A 193 15.32 -29.90 -39.44
CA GLN A 193 15.13 -30.50 -38.12
C GLN A 193 16.14 -31.64 -37.93
N PRO A 194 16.94 -31.64 -36.85
CA PRO A 194 17.69 -32.84 -36.46
C PRO A 194 16.72 -33.94 -36.03
N ALA A 195 16.97 -35.15 -36.53
CA ALA A 195 16.17 -36.34 -36.29
C ALA A 195 16.00 -36.60 -34.78
N ALA A 196 14.73 -36.64 -34.35
CA ALA A 196 14.33 -37.07 -33.02
C ALA A 196 14.83 -38.50 -32.78
N THR A 197 15.78 -38.65 -31.86
CA THR A 197 16.21 -39.97 -31.40
C THR A 197 15.25 -40.42 -30.29
N ALA A 198 14.39 -41.37 -30.61
CA ALA A 198 13.53 -42.03 -29.65
C ALA A 198 14.39 -42.77 -28.61
N ARG A 199 14.39 -42.30 -27.36
CA ARG A 199 14.88 -43.07 -26.22
C ARG A 199 13.70 -43.69 -25.49
N THR A 200 13.71 -45.01 -25.50
CA THR A 200 12.82 -45.94 -24.82
C THR A 200 12.77 -45.70 -23.32
N SER A 201 11.53 -45.69 -22.84
CA SER A 201 11.05 -45.76 -21.46
C SER A 201 11.71 -46.86 -20.62
N GLY A 202 12.32 -46.47 -19.51
CA GLY A 202 12.53 -47.31 -18.34
C GLY A 202 11.64 -46.82 -17.20
N CYS A 203 10.46 -47.43 -17.02
CA CYS A 203 9.63 -47.24 -15.83
C CYS A 203 10.25 -48.00 -14.66
N GLY A 204 11.18 -47.36 -13.96
CA GLY A 204 11.50 -47.66 -12.57
C GLY A 204 11.07 -46.47 -11.73
N SER A 205 9.88 -46.52 -11.14
CA SER A 205 9.37 -45.47 -10.24
C SER A 205 10.08 -45.55 -8.89
N SER A 206 11.33 -45.10 -8.82
CA SER A 206 11.89 -44.56 -7.58
C SER A 206 11.25 -43.20 -7.36
N VAL A 207 10.08 -43.18 -6.72
CA VAL A 207 9.53 -41.96 -6.14
C VAL A 207 10.54 -41.54 -5.07
N ASP A 208 11.43 -40.61 -5.43
CA ASP A 208 12.41 -40.05 -4.52
C ASP A 208 11.68 -39.53 -3.28
N THR A 209 11.87 -40.29 -2.21
CA THR A 209 11.41 -39.97 -0.88
C THR A 209 12.06 -38.68 -0.45
N PHE A 210 11.32 -37.57 -0.54
CA PHE A 210 11.67 -36.35 0.17
C PHE A 210 11.83 -36.71 1.66
N PRO A 211 13.05 -36.70 2.21
CA PRO A 211 13.27 -37.23 3.55
C PRO A 211 12.61 -36.32 4.58
N ASP A 212 11.96 -36.88 5.60
CA ASP A 212 11.37 -36.10 6.70
C ASP A 212 12.39 -35.16 7.35
N HIS A 213 13.66 -35.60 7.45
CA HIS A 213 14.77 -34.79 7.96
C HIS A 213 15.04 -33.54 7.12
N PHE A 214 14.80 -33.61 5.81
CA PHE A 214 14.97 -32.45 4.93
C PHE A 214 13.86 -31.43 5.15
N ALA A 215 12.60 -31.88 5.33
CA ALA A 215 11.49 -30.99 5.69
C ALA A 215 11.69 -30.33 7.06
N VAL A 216 12.16 -31.08 8.06
CA VAL A 216 12.56 -30.54 9.37
C VAL A 216 13.69 -29.53 9.21
N GLY A 217 14.72 -29.86 8.40
CA GLY A 217 15.84 -28.96 8.12
C GLY A 217 15.39 -27.63 7.50
N ILE A 218 14.50 -27.66 6.51
CA ILE A 218 13.93 -26.45 5.90
C ILE A 218 13.16 -25.64 6.94
N ALA A 219 12.31 -26.27 7.75
CA ALA A 219 11.53 -25.56 8.76
C ALA A 219 12.41 -24.90 9.82
N VAL A 220 13.49 -25.56 10.24
CA VAL A 220 14.49 -24.99 11.17
C VAL A 220 15.22 -23.82 10.52
N VAL A 221 15.68 -23.95 9.27
CA VAL A 221 16.32 -22.83 8.55
C VAL A 221 15.35 -21.67 8.40
N ALA A 222 14.10 -21.91 7.99
CA ALA A 222 13.07 -20.89 7.87
C ALA A 222 12.85 -20.17 9.22
N ALA A 223 12.69 -20.91 10.32
CA ALA A 223 12.56 -20.35 11.66
C ALA A 223 13.78 -19.49 12.07
N LEU A 224 15.00 -19.93 11.75
CA LEU A 224 16.24 -19.24 12.12
C LEU A 224 16.54 -17.98 11.29
N THR A 225 15.96 -17.84 10.09
CA THR A 225 16.24 -16.67 9.23
C THR A 225 15.71 -15.35 9.78
N VAL A 226 14.87 -15.37 10.83
CA VAL A 226 14.18 -14.23 11.46
C VAL A 226 13.22 -13.48 10.54
N LEU A 227 13.67 -13.12 9.33
CA LEU A 227 12.93 -12.41 8.30
C LEU A 227 11.70 -13.20 7.83
N VAL A 228 11.82 -14.50 7.56
CA VAL A 228 10.68 -15.30 7.07
C VAL A 228 9.56 -15.38 8.11
N PRO A 229 9.83 -15.75 9.39
CA PRO A 229 8.79 -15.68 10.42
C PRO A 229 8.28 -14.26 10.60
N PHE A 230 9.14 -13.25 10.67
CA PHE A 230 8.70 -11.86 10.84
C PHE A 230 7.71 -11.41 9.76
N LEU A 231 7.99 -11.68 8.47
CA LEU A 231 7.08 -11.30 7.37
C LEU A 231 5.77 -12.07 7.41
N LEU A 232 5.81 -13.39 7.65
CA LEU A 232 4.61 -14.21 7.77
C LEU A 232 3.73 -13.76 8.94
N GLY A 233 4.36 -13.51 10.08
CA GLY A 233 3.65 -13.06 11.26
C GLY A 233 3.14 -11.64 11.12
N HIS A 234 3.91 -10.71 10.57
CA HIS A 234 3.42 -9.36 10.27
C HIS A 234 2.18 -9.40 9.37
N PHE A 235 2.17 -10.24 8.34
CA PHE A 235 0.99 -10.47 7.50
C PHE A 235 -0.18 -11.04 8.31
N LEU A 236 0.05 -12.07 9.13
CA LEU A 236 -0.99 -12.66 9.97
C LEU A 236 -1.61 -11.64 10.94
N MET A 237 -0.78 -10.86 11.62
CA MET A 237 -1.22 -9.90 12.64
C MET A 237 -1.95 -8.69 12.05
N THR A 238 -1.55 -8.23 10.86
CA THR A 238 -2.13 -7.02 10.25
C THR A 238 -3.29 -7.30 9.31
N ARG A 239 -3.36 -8.49 8.71
CA ARG A 239 -4.35 -8.81 7.66
C ARG A 239 -5.35 -9.90 8.03
N THR A 240 -5.15 -10.62 9.13
CA THR A 240 -6.06 -11.71 9.53
C THR A 240 -6.79 -11.42 10.83
N PHE A 241 -7.98 -11.99 10.99
CA PHE A 241 -8.84 -11.83 12.16
C PHE A 241 -8.35 -12.60 13.40
N VAL A 242 -7.27 -13.38 13.28
CA VAL A 242 -6.79 -14.26 14.36
C VAL A 242 -6.35 -13.44 15.56
N LEU A 243 -5.80 -12.25 15.32
CA LEU A 243 -5.29 -11.31 16.30
C LEU A 243 -5.72 -9.91 15.90
N ALA A 244 -6.96 -9.56 16.24
CA ALA A 244 -7.52 -8.25 15.92
C ALA A 244 -6.64 -7.16 16.57
N PRO A 245 -6.24 -6.13 15.81
CA PRO A 245 -5.55 -4.98 16.39
C PRO A 245 -6.43 -4.30 17.45
N ASP A 246 -5.82 -3.71 18.47
CA ASP A 246 -6.56 -3.00 19.49
C ASP A 246 -7.22 -1.75 18.84
N PRO A 247 -8.55 -1.56 18.97
CA PRO A 247 -9.22 -0.39 18.42
C PRO A 247 -8.66 0.94 18.97
N ASP A 248 -8.00 0.92 20.13
CA ASP A 248 -7.39 2.11 20.74
C ASP A 248 -6.05 2.50 20.08
N VAL A 249 -5.49 1.67 19.19
CA VAL A 249 -4.35 2.01 18.31
C VAL A 249 -4.88 2.46 16.95
N TYR A 250 -5.32 3.71 16.90
CA TYR A 250 -5.96 4.33 15.73
C TYR A 250 -4.97 4.88 14.68
N PHE A 251 -3.67 4.94 14.99
CA PHE A 251 -2.62 5.32 14.04
C PHE A 251 -1.62 4.18 13.83
N GLU A 252 -1.69 3.54 12.66
CA GLU A 252 -0.82 2.41 12.30
C GLU A 252 0.67 2.80 12.29
N GLU A 253 0.99 4.06 11.98
CA GLU A 253 2.37 4.58 11.93
C GLU A 253 3.08 4.55 13.30
N VAL A 254 2.34 4.42 14.40
CA VAL A 254 2.91 4.37 15.76
C VAL A 254 3.26 2.94 16.17
N ARG A 255 2.78 1.93 15.43
CA ARG A 255 3.20 0.53 15.63
C ARG A 255 4.64 0.36 15.19
N GLY A 256 5.55 0.65 16.13
CA GLY A 256 6.98 0.44 15.93
C GLY A 256 7.24 -1.02 15.58
N ILE A 257 8.02 -1.25 14.51
CA ILE A 257 8.44 -2.59 14.11
C ILE A 257 9.11 -3.32 15.29
N TRP A 258 9.91 -2.60 16.08
CA TRP A 258 10.63 -3.14 17.22
C TRP A 258 9.72 -3.50 18.40
N ASP A 259 8.71 -2.66 18.68
CA ASP A 259 7.76 -2.89 19.79
C ASP A 259 6.93 -4.16 19.57
N HIS A 260 6.62 -4.47 18.30
CA HIS A 260 5.83 -5.65 17.91
C HIS A 260 6.69 -6.80 17.35
N PHE A 261 8.01 -6.68 17.37
CA PHE A 261 8.90 -7.62 16.69
C PHE A 261 8.77 -9.04 17.24
N LEU A 262 8.75 -9.19 18.57
CA LEU A 262 8.65 -10.51 19.19
C LEU A 262 7.30 -11.17 18.89
N ALA A 263 6.20 -10.42 19.05
CA ALA A 263 4.85 -10.91 18.74
C ALA A 263 4.71 -11.32 17.27
N THR A 264 5.17 -10.49 16.33
CA THR A 264 5.15 -10.80 14.90
C THR A 264 6.06 -11.98 14.56
N TYR A 265 7.26 -12.07 15.13
CA TYR A 265 8.13 -13.23 14.93
C TYR A 265 7.48 -14.54 15.40
N LEU A 266 6.91 -14.56 16.61
CA LEU A 266 6.22 -15.73 17.17
C LEU A 266 4.97 -16.11 16.34
N ALA A 267 4.20 -15.11 15.90
CA ALA A 267 3.07 -15.32 14.99
C ALA A 267 3.50 -15.98 13.67
N GLY A 268 4.69 -15.64 13.17
CA GLY A 268 5.27 -16.24 11.98
C GLY A 268 5.76 -17.67 12.15
N LEU A 269 6.16 -18.06 13.36
CA LEU A 269 6.53 -19.43 13.66
C LEU A 269 5.31 -20.37 13.61
N ILE A 270 4.13 -19.90 14.00
CA ILE A 270 2.87 -20.66 13.99
C ILE A 270 2.61 -21.37 12.66
N PRO A 271 2.53 -20.70 11.49
CA PRO A 271 2.29 -21.38 10.22
C PRO A 271 3.45 -22.31 9.83
N ILE A 272 4.70 -21.96 10.14
CA ILE A 272 5.87 -22.82 9.83
C ILE A 272 5.78 -24.13 10.62
N THR A 273 5.54 -24.06 11.93
CA THR A 273 5.43 -25.24 12.81
C THR A 273 4.16 -26.02 12.52
N ALA A 274 3.04 -25.36 12.24
CA ALA A 274 1.78 -26.00 11.86
C ALA A 274 1.90 -26.79 10.56
N LEU A 275 2.49 -26.19 9.52
CA LEU A 275 2.68 -26.84 8.22
C LEU A 275 3.66 -28.01 8.33
N LEU A 276 4.76 -27.86 9.07
CA LEU A 276 5.68 -28.97 9.35
C LEU A 276 4.96 -30.10 10.09
N GLY A 277 4.23 -29.78 11.15
CA GLY A 277 3.50 -30.75 11.95
C GLY A 277 2.46 -31.51 11.13
N ALA A 278 1.65 -30.79 10.35
CA ALA A 278 0.67 -31.35 9.44
C ALA A 278 1.32 -32.24 8.39
N PHE A 279 2.43 -31.81 7.79
CA PHE A 279 3.18 -32.59 6.82
C PHE A 279 3.69 -33.91 7.39
N LEU A 280 4.28 -33.90 8.59
CA LEU A 280 4.83 -35.11 9.22
C LEU A 280 3.74 -36.11 9.61
N VAL A 281 2.57 -35.62 10.03
CA VAL A 281 1.43 -36.46 10.46
C VAL A 281 0.62 -36.99 9.27
N LEU A 282 0.36 -36.16 8.25
CA LEU A 282 -0.63 -36.47 7.20
C LEU A 282 -0.04 -37.12 5.94
N ARG A 283 1.26 -36.97 5.66
CA ARG A 283 1.80 -37.31 4.32
C ARG A 283 1.83 -38.81 3.99
N ARG A 284 2.02 -39.71 4.96
CA ARG A 284 2.17 -41.17 4.71
C ARG A 284 1.62 -42.05 5.84
N PRO A 285 1.30 -43.32 5.55
CA PRO A 285 0.97 -44.29 6.59
C PRO A 285 2.06 -44.35 7.67
N TRP A 286 1.64 -44.53 8.92
CA TRP A 286 2.49 -44.38 10.11
C TRP A 286 3.52 -45.51 10.30
N ALA A 287 3.36 -46.61 9.55
CA ALA A 287 4.26 -47.76 9.60
C ALA A 287 5.69 -47.34 9.19
N GLY A 288 6.64 -47.45 10.13
CA GLY A 288 8.05 -47.10 9.94
C GLY A 288 8.43 -45.62 10.15
N ARG A 289 7.49 -44.76 10.59
CA ARG A 289 7.71 -43.31 10.80
C ARG A 289 7.25 -42.81 12.18
N THR A 290 7.21 -43.69 13.19
CA THR A 290 6.66 -43.37 14.52
C THR A 290 7.29 -42.14 15.15
N SER A 291 8.60 -41.96 15.04
CA SER A 291 9.32 -40.78 15.55
C SER A 291 8.88 -39.49 14.85
N SER A 292 8.82 -39.47 13.52
CA SER A 292 8.37 -38.30 12.74
C SER A 292 6.93 -37.92 13.07
N VAL A 293 6.04 -38.91 13.21
CA VAL A 293 4.63 -38.67 13.56
C VAL A 293 4.50 -38.08 14.96
N VAL A 294 5.25 -38.60 15.94
CA VAL A 294 5.28 -38.04 17.30
C VAL A 294 5.80 -36.60 17.29
N ILE A 295 6.89 -36.32 16.58
CA ILE A 295 7.43 -34.95 16.45
C ILE A 295 6.40 -34.03 15.79
N GLY A 296 5.74 -34.47 14.72
CA GLY A 296 4.71 -33.70 14.05
C GLY A 296 3.50 -33.41 14.94
N GLY A 297 3.05 -34.41 15.71
CA GLY A 297 1.98 -34.24 16.70
C GLY A 297 2.35 -33.25 17.81
N LEU A 298 3.57 -33.35 18.35
CA LEU A 298 4.08 -32.39 19.32
C LEU A 298 4.15 -30.98 18.73
N ALA A 299 4.63 -30.81 17.49
CA ALA A 299 4.69 -29.51 16.83
C ALA A 299 3.30 -28.86 16.67
N LEU A 300 2.27 -29.65 16.30
CA LEU A 300 0.89 -29.16 16.23
C LEU A 300 0.36 -28.75 17.60
N ILE A 301 0.58 -29.57 18.63
CA ILE A 301 0.15 -29.27 20.01
C ILE A 301 0.86 -28.01 20.52
N SER A 302 2.17 -27.89 20.34
CA SER A 302 2.94 -26.71 20.74
C SER A 302 2.45 -25.46 20.02
N THR A 303 2.04 -25.55 18.76
CA THR A 303 1.50 -24.41 18.01
C THR A 303 0.25 -23.83 18.68
N VAL A 304 -0.71 -24.70 19.04
CA VAL A 304 -1.99 -24.28 19.63
C VAL A 304 -1.86 -23.95 21.11
N ALA A 305 -1.14 -24.77 21.87
CA ALA A 305 -1.12 -24.70 23.34
C ALA A 305 -0.02 -23.78 23.89
N LEU A 306 1.03 -23.46 23.12
CA LEU A 306 2.15 -22.63 23.57
C LEU A 306 2.33 -21.39 22.70
N PHE A 307 2.57 -21.56 21.40
CA PHE A 307 2.89 -20.42 20.54
C PHE A 307 1.74 -19.44 20.43
N LEU A 308 0.52 -19.92 20.19
CA LEU A 308 -0.65 -19.04 20.09
C LEU A 308 -0.87 -18.19 21.34
N PRO A 309 -1.01 -18.73 22.57
CA PRO A 309 -1.25 -17.90 23.76
C PRO A 309 -0.08 -16.95 24.08
N ILE A 310 1.17 -17.37 23.88
CA ILE A 310 2.34 -16.49 24.07
C ILE A 310 2.29 -15.33 23.06
N THR A 311 2.02 -15.64 21.79
CA THR A 311 1.89 -14.63 20.73
C THR A 311 0.79 -13.62 21.05
N GLN A 312 -0.36 -14.09 21.54
CA GLN A 312 -1.46 -13.23 21.96
C GLN A 312 -1.07 -12.32 23.13
N SER A 313 -0.40 -12.87 24.13
CA SER A 313 0.07 -12.09 25.29
C SER A 313 1.08 -11.02 24.89
N GLU A 314 2.08 -11.37 24.07
CA GLU A 314 3.10 -10.42 23.58
C GLU A 314 2.48 -9.35 22.67
N TRP A 315 1.49 -9.72 21.86
CA TRP A 315 0.75 -8.75 21.05
C TRP A 315 -0.02 -7.75 21.91
N HIS A 316 -0.78 -8.22 22.90
CA HIS A 316 -1.53 -7.34 23.78
C HIS A 316 -0.61 -6.42 24.60
N ASP A 317 0.52 -6.93 25.09
CA ASP A 317 1.51 -6.09 25.78
C ASP A 317 2.11 -5.02 24.86
N ALA A 318 2.43 -5.37 23.61
CA ALA A 318 2.91 -4.42 22.60
C ALA A 318 1.85 -3.37 22.22
N GLU A 319 0.58 -3.77 22.05
CA GLU A 319 -0.52 -2.84 21.78
C GLU A 319 -0.76 -1.91 22.99
N HIS A 320 -0.75 -2.41 24.23
CA HIS A 320 -0.86 -1.57 25.43
C HIS A 320 0.28 -0.55 25.54
N LYS A 321 1.52 -0.96 25.24
CA LYS A 321 2.67 -0.03 25.16
C LYS A 321 2.46 1.01 24.07
N THR A 322 1.88 0.63 22.94
CA THR A 322 1.58 1.53 21.83
C THR A 322 0.47 2.52 22.19
N VAL A 323 -0.58 2.09 22.89
CA VAL A 323 -1.64 2.97 23.42
C VAL A 323 -1.04 3.96 24.42
N ALA A 324 -0.21 3.51 25.35
CA ALA A 324 0.49 4.40 26.29
C ALA A 324 1.37 5.41 25.54
N LYS A 325 2.13 4.97 24.53
CA LYS A 325 2.93 5.83 23.67
C LYS A 325 2.09 6.86 22.91
N LEU A 326 0.95 6.46 22.35
CA LEU A 326 0.00 7.36 21.69
C LEU A 326 -0.54 8.43 22.65
N ARG A 327 -0.69 8.10 23.93
CA ARG A 327 -1.17 9.00 24.98
C ARG A 327 -0.07 9.94 25.51
N GLU A 328 1.15 9.45 25.60
CA GLU A 328 2.26 10.12 26.30
C GLU A 328 3.24 10.83 25.37
N THR A 329 3.17 10.61 24.06
CA THR A 329 4.05 11.27 23.08
C THR A 329 3.33 12.34 22.28
N ALA A 330 4.11 13.33 21.83
CA ALA A 330 3.59 14.44 21.04
C ALA A 330 3.14 13.97 19.65
N PHE A 331 2.04 14.53 19.17
CA PHE A 331 1.63 14.39 17.79
C PHE A 331 2.59 15.19 16.92
N PRO A 332 3.13 14.63 15.81
CA PRO A 332 4.07 15.34 14.95
C PRO A 332 3.35 16.38 14.08
N TYR A 333 2.91 17.49 14.69
CA TYR A 333 2.09 18.51 14.03
C TYR A 333 2.84 19.21 12.90
N ALA A 334 4.08 19.63 13.14
CA ALA A 334 4.94 20.32 12.17
C ALA A 334 5.24 19.49 10.90
N ASP A 335 5.18 18.16 10.98
CA ASP A 335 5.40 17.27 9.82
C ASP A 335 4.18 17.28 8.87
N LYS A 336 3.00 17.68 9.36
CA LYS A 336 1.71 17.57 8.66
C LYS A 336 1.06 18.91 8.38
N TYR A 337 1.41 19.95 9.14
CA TYR A 337 0.77 21.26 9.11
C TYR A 337 1.79 22.40 9.27
N VAL A 338 1.39 23.62 8.90
CA VAL A 338 2.16 24.81 9.23
C VAL A 338 2.07 25.04 10.74
N ASP A 339 3.20 25.00 11.43
CA ASP A 339 3.33 25.18 12.87
C ASP A 339 4.03 26.52 13.18
N CYS A 340 3.34 27.43 13.86
CA CYS A 340 3.93 28.67 14.35
C CYS A 340 4.43 28.56 15.79
N ALA A 341 3.70 27.85 16.64
CA ALA A 341 4.02 27.68 18.05
C ALA A 341 3.25 26.49 18.61
N SER A 342 3.93 25.69 19.42
CA SER A 342 3.37 24.51 20.05
C SER A 342 3.70 24.47 21.54
N TRP A 343 2.73 24.13 22.37
CA TRP A 343 2.94 23.87 23.79
C TRP A 343 2.56 22.45 24.15
N THR A 344 3.41 21.78 24.92
CA THR A 344 3.07 20.51 25.54
C THR A 344 2.68 20.74 26.99
N ILE A 345 1.66 20.04 27.47
CA ILE A 345 1.11 20.18 28.81
C ILE A 345 1.01 18.78 29.41
N ASN A 346 1.81 18.52 30.45
CA ASN A 346 1.79 17.25 31.16
C ASN A 346 0.54 17.17 32.05
N ALA A 347 -0.44 16.36 31.65
CA ALA A 347 -1.75 16.25 32.26
C ALA A 347 -2.09 14.80 32.64
N GLU A 348 -3.33 14.56 33.08
CA GLU A 348 -3.88 13.23 33.34
C GLU A 348 -5.17 12.97 32.57
N ASN A 349 -5.49 11.70 32.35
CA ASN A 349 -6.73 11.24 31.68
C ASN A 349 -7.97 11.20 32.61
N GLY A 350 -7.93 11.85 33.79
CA GLY A 350 -8.97 11.78 34.82
C GLY A 350 -9.02 10.49 35.65
N ALA A 351 -8.27 9.45 35.25
CA ALA A 351 -7.99 8.26 36.06
C ALA A 351 -6.62 8.31 36.74
N HIS A 352 -5.97 9.49 36.71
CA HIS A 352 -4.61 9.74 37.19
C HIS A 352 -3.49 9.05 36.40
N ASP A 353 -3.77 8.54 35.19
CA ASP A 353 -2.71 8.09 34.30
C ASP A 353 -2.06 9.29 33.58
N PRO A 354 -0.73 9.30 33.39
CA PRO A 354 -0.03 10.35 32.65
C PRO A 354 -0.54 10.48 31.21
N GLU A 355 -0.74 11.72 30.77
CA GLU A 355 -1.21 12.04 29.42
C GLU A 355 -0.60 13.35 28.94
N LEU A 356 -0.22 13.40 27.65
CA LEU A 356 0.40 14.59 27.08
C LEU A 356 -0.63 15.39 26.29
N TRP A 357 -0.98 16.58 26.77
CA TRP A 357 -1.83 17.50 26.02
C TRP A 357 -0.98 18.45 25.19
N GLN A 358 -1.47 18.86 24.03
CA GLN A 358 -0.77 19.77 23.15
C GLN A 358 -1.71 20.83 22.60
N VAL A 359 -1.22 22.07 22.57
CA VAL A 359 -1.87 23.19 21.91
C VAL A 359 -0.95 23.69 20.81
N HIS A 360 -1.42 23.65 19.57
CA HIS A 360 -0.69 24.04 18.37
C HIS A 360 -1.33 25.26 17.73
N LEU A 361 -0.52 26.22 17.31
CA LEU A 361 -0.93 27.33 16.45
C LEU A 361 -0.48 27.04 15.02
N GLY A 362 -1.43 27.07 14.09
CA GLY A 362 -1.18 26.80 12.69
C GLY A 362 -1.94 27.74 11.75
N LEU A 363 -1.82 27.47 10.45
CA LEU A 363 -2.54 28.17 9.41
C LEU A 363 -3.73 27.32 8.93
N ALA A 364 -4.93 27.88 8.98
CA ALA A 364 -6.11 27.21 8.45
C ALA A 364 -6.01 27.05 6.92
N LYS A 365 -6.37 25.88 6.41
CA LYS A 365 -6.27 25.61 4.96
C LYS A 365 -7.21 26.52 4.17
N GLY A 366 -6.67 27.26 3.21
CA GLY A 366 -7.43 28.13 2.31
C GLY A 366 -7.64 29.55 2.82
N THR A 367 -7.02 29.93 3.94
CA THR A 367 -6.98 31.34 4.38
C THR A 367 -5.77 32.06 3.79
N SER A 368 -5.87 33.38 3.64
CA SER A 368 -4.83 34.25 3.07
C SER A 368 -4.25 35.23 4.10
N VAL A 369 -4.33 34.88 5.38
CA VAL A 369 -3.81 35.71 6.47
C VAL A 369 -2.30 35.56 6.61
N ASP A 370 -1.62 36.64 6.98
CA ASP A 370 -0.18 36.65 7.21
C ASP A 370 0.11 36.30 8.69
N GLY A 371 0.05 35.01 9.00
CA GLY A 371 0.28 34.47 10.34
C GLY A 371 -0.58 33.25 10.65
N CYS A 372 -0.50 32.76 11.89
CA CYS A 372 -1.30 31.61 12.32
C CYS A 372 -2.66 32.03 12.85
N ASN A 373 -3.73 31.49 12.28
CA ASN A 373 -5.11 31.78 12.65
C ASN A 373 -5.90 30.53 13.09
N LEU A 374 -5.24 29.39 13.23
CA LEU A 374 -5.81 28.14 13.71
C LEU A 374 -5.19 27.77 15.05
N ALA A 375 -5.99 27.51 16.07
CA ALA A 375 -5.57 26.83 17.29
C ALA A 375 -6.10 25.39 17.25
N ALA A 376 -5.22 24.40 17.38
CA ALA A 376 -5.58 22.99 17.40
C ALA A 376 -5.12 22.32 18.70
N VAL A 377 -6.00 21.55 19.31
CA VAL A 377 -5.75 20.87 20.59
C VAL A 377 -5.70 19.37 20.33
N TYR A 378 -4.64 18.74 20.85
CA TYR A 378 -4.42 17.30 20.79
C TYR A 378 -4.22 16.74 22.18
N ARG A 379 -4.63 15.49 22.35
CA ARG A 379 -4.44 14.68 23.55
C ARG A 379 -3.66 13.44 23.15
N GLY A 380 -2.37 13.44 23.45
CA GLY A 380 -1.38 12.60 22.82
C GLY A 380 -1.48 12.78 21.31
N TRP A 381 -1.85 11.71 20.61
CA TRP A 381 -2.09 11.73 19.17
C TRP A 381 -3.56 11.97 18.79
N THR A 382 -4.49 11.93 19.74
CA THR A 382 -5.92 12.12 19.45
C THR A 382 -6.20 13.59 19.22
N PHE A 383 -6.80 13.92 18.07
CA PHE A 383 -7.33 15.26 17.83
C PHE A 383 -8.54 15.51 18.74
N VAL A 384 -8.49 16.59 19.51
CA VAL A 384 -9.54 16.94 20.47
C VAL A 384 -10.48 17.98 19.89
N GLY A 385 -9.93 19.08 19.37
CA GLY A 385 -10.72 20.18 18.82
C GLY A 385 -9.85 21.25 18.20
N ASN A 386 -10.46 22.15 17.44
CA ASN A 386 -9.78 23.32 16.91
C ASN A 386 -10.70 24.55 16.89
N PHE A 387 -10.07 25.71 16.76
CA PHE A 387 -10.74 26.98 16.56
C PHE A 387 -9.99 27.78 15.51
N THR A 388 -10.71 28.32 14.53
CA THR A 388 -10.14 29.20 13.50
C THR A 388 -10.65 30.62 13.76
N LEU A 389 -9.73 31.58 13.86
CA LEU A 389 -10.08 32.99 13.98
C LEU A 389 -10.79 33.47 12.69
N PRO A 390 -11.76 34.41 12.81
CA PRO A 390 -12.38 35.02 11.65
C PRO A 390 -11.37 35.79 10.79
N ASP A 391 -11.70 35.96 9.50
CA ASP A 391 -10.80 36.51 8.48
C ASP A 391 -10.16 37.84 8.93
N VAL A 392 -8.82 37.92 8.80
CA VAL A 392 -7.86 38.99 9.15
C VAL A 392 -7.16 38.96 10.51
N ASP A 393 -7.62 38.19 11.50
CA ASP A 393 -6.91 38.10 12.79
C ASP A 393 -5.96 36.89 12.85
N VAL A 394 -4.90 37.05 13.65
CA VAL A 394 -3.87 36.04 13.86
C VAL A 394 -3.52 35.96 15.35
N PHE A 395 -3.12 34.77 15.79
CA PHE A 395 -2.57 34.60 17.14
C PHE A 395 -1.20 35.26 17.25
N THR A 396 -0.94 35.86 18.40
CA THR A 396 0.33 36.54 18.71
C THR A 396 1.51 35.57 18.87
N GLY A 397 1.23 34.29 19.15
CA GLY A 397 2.23 33.31 19.57
C GLY A 397 2.45 33.30 21.08
N ASP A 398 1.70 34.08 21.86
CA ASP A 398 1.70 34.05 23.31
C ASP A 398 0.68 33.04 23.86
N ILE A 399 0.97 32.46 25.02
CA ILE A 399 0.06 31.62 25.78
C ILE A 399 0.03 32.05 27.24
N GLU A 400 -1.17 32.02 27.82
CA GLU A 400 -1.36 32.07 29.26
C GLU A 400 -2.11 30.80 29.70
N VAL A 401 -1.52 30.03 30.61
CA VAL A 401 -2.12 28.81 31.17
C VAL A 401 -2.39 29.02 32.65
N ASN A 402 -3.65 28.87 33.03
CA ASN A 402 -4.08 28.92 34.42
C ASN A 402 -4.51 27.52 34.88
N HIS A 403 -4.06 27.10 36.05
CA HIS A 403 -4.40 25.81 36.62
C HIS A 403 -4.80 25.96 38.09
N VAL A 404 -5.80 25.18 38.52
CA VAL A 404 -6.24 25.20 39.92
C VAL A 404 -5.07 24.85 40.85
N GLY A 405 -4.79 25.74 41.80
CA GLY A 405 -3.70 25.57 42.76
C GLY A 405 -2.38 26.23 42.37
N TRP A 406 -2.32 26.95 41.24
CA TRP A 406 -1.24 27.89 40.95
C TRP A 406 -1.54 29.25 41.55
N ASP A 407 -0.51 29.92 42.09
CA ASP A 407 -0.64 31.28 42.65
C ASP A 407 -0.65 32.34 41.53
N GLU A 408 0.03 32.05 40.42
CA GLU A 408 0.13 32.90 39.23
C GLU A 408 -0.01 32.04 37.97
N PRO A 409 -0.63 32.56 36.89
CA PRO A 409 -0.72 31.84 35.63
C PRO A 409 0.66 31.73 34.97
N TYR A 410 0.90 30.61 34.28
CA TYR A 410 2.08 30.45 33.44
C TYR A 410 1.91 31.30 32.18
N ARG A 411 2.94 32.08 31.83
CA ARG A 411 2.96 32.92 30.62
C ARG A 411 4.22 32.62 29.83
N ASN A 412 4.08 32.40 28.53
CA ASN A 412 5.22 32.19 27.63
C ASN A 412 4.89 32.72 26.21
N SER A 413 5.93 33.03 25.44
CA SER A 413 5.88 33.43 24.04
C SER A 413 6.63 32.40 23.19
N GLY A 414 6.05 31.94 22.07
CA GLY A 414 6.59 30.81 21.31
C GLY A 414 6.36 29.48 22.02
N GLY A 415 6.96 28.38 21.55
CA GLY A 415 6.67 27.05 22.10
C GLY A 415 7.34 26.72 23.44
N GLY A 416 6.84 25.68 24.13
CA GLY A 416 7.46 25.19 25.37
C GLY A 416 6.69 24.08 26.09
N ASP A 417 7.30 23.55 27.14
CA ASP A 417 6.72 22.50 27.97
C ASP A 417 6.16 23.07 29.27
N ILE A 418 4.94 22.66 29.60
CA ILE A 418 4.18 23.13 30.76
C ILE A 418 3.91 21.92 31.67
N SER A 419 4.32 22.04 32.93
CA SER A 419 4.07 21.02 33.93
C SER A 419 3.84 21.64 35.30
N GLN A 420 3.03 20.98 36.12
CA GLN A 420 2.95 21.30 37.53
C GLN A 420 4.10 20.61 38.27
N ILE A 421 4.74 21.31 39.20
CA ILE A 421 5.79 20.74 40.05
C ILE A 421 5.29 20.67 41.48
N SER A 422 5.43 19.50 42.11
CA SER A 422 5.14 19.30 43.53
C SER A 422 6.06 20.18 44.39
N ARG A 423 5.48 21.10 45.17
CA ARG A 423 6.26 21.91 46.14
C ARG A 423 6.97 21.06 47.21
N LYS A 424 6.46 19.85 47.48
CA LYS A 424 7.00 18.96 48.51
C LYS A 424 8.18 18.13 48.01
N THR A 425 8.09 17.62 46.78
CA THR A 425 9.04 16.64 46.25
C THR A 425 9.89 17.16 45.09
N GLY A 426 9.51 18.30 44.48
CA GLY A 426 10.13 18.80 43.26
C GLY A 426 9.83 17.97 42.01
N ALA A 427 9.01 16.92 42.13
CA ALA A 427 8.66 16.04 41.02
C ALA A 427 7.51 16.64 40.18
N PRO A 428 7.45 16.35 38.86
CA PRO A 428 6.29 16.67 38.04
C PRO A 428 5.01 16.04 38.59
N LEU A 429 3.92 16.80 38.61
CA LEU A 429 2.57 16.35 38.90
C LEU A 429 1.73 16.53 37.62
N PRO A 430 0.95 15.53 37.23
CA PRO A 430 0.05 15.68 36.10
C PRO A 430 -1.04 16.68 36.43
N MET A 431 -1.29 17.61 35.51
CA MET A 431 -2.34 18.61 35.61
C MET A 431 -3.70 18.00 35.27
N ASN A 432 -4.75 18.31 36.03
CA ASN A 432 -6.11 17.95 35.65
C ASN A 432 -6.57 18.81 34.45
N PRO A 433 -6.89 18.22 33.28
CA PRO A 433 -7.26 18.99 32.08
C PRO A 433 -8.53 19.81 32.29
N LYS A 434 -9.52 19.31 33.05
CA LYS A 434 -10.74 20.05 33.40
C LYS A 434 -10.50 21.25 34.30
N ALA A 435 -9.35 21.32 34.96
CA ALA A 435 -8.94 22.43 35.81
C ALA A 435 -7.87 23.32 35.14
N THR A 436 -7.55 23.06 33.87
CA THR A 436 -6.50 23.76 33.12
C THR A 436 -7.13 24.61 32.02
N ASN A 437 -7.01 25.92 32.19
CA ASN A 437 -7.53 26.91 31.26
C ASN A 437 -6.39 27.49 30.42
N VAL A 438 -6.62 27.62 29.12
CA VAL A 438 -5.66 28.14 28.14
C VAL A 438 -6.24 29.41 27.53
N ILE A 439 -5.41 30.46 27.50
CA ILE A 439 -5.74 31.75 26.92
C ILE A 439 -4.70 32.06 25.84
N LEU A 440 -5.16 32.33 24.62
CA LEU A 440 -4.33 32.65 23.46
C LEU A 440 -4.68 34.07 22.97
N PRO A 441 -3.79 35.06 23.16
CA PRO A 441 -4.02 36.42 22.68
C PRO A 441 -3.90 36.55 21.16
N THR A 442 -4.73 37.40 20.58
CA THR A 442 -4.71 37.72 19.14
C THR A 442 -4.15 39.12 18.87
N SER A 443 -3.78 39.37 17.61
CA SER A 443 -3.22 40.65 17.17
C SER A 443 -4.22 41.81 17.29
N SER A 444 -5.52 41.52 17.25
CA SER A 444 -6.59 42.51 17.42
C SER A 444 -6.87 42.88 18.89
N GLY A 445 -6.21 42.22 19.84
CA GLY A 445 -6.43 42.41 21.28
C GLY A 445 -7.57 41.55 21.85
N GLN A 446 -8.17 40.68 21.04
CA GLN A 446 -9.08 39.63 21.54
C GLN A 446 -8.29 38.50 22.20
N VAL A 447 -8.99 37.67 22.97
CA VAL A 447 -8.39 36.46 23.55
C VAL A 447 -9.28 35.25 23.29
N LEU A 448 -8.68 34.17 22.80
CA LEU A 448 -9.32 32.87 22.73
C LEU A 448 -9.12 32.16 24.07
N ASP A 449 -10.21 31.83 24.73
CA ASP A 449 -10.25 31.23 26.07
C ASP A 449 -10.95 29.88 26.02
N PHE A 450 -10.29 28.83 26.50
CA PHE A 450 -10.85 27.48 26.58
C PHE A 450 -10.21 26.64 27.67
N ASN A 451 -10.95 25.65 28.14
CA ASN A 451 -10.44 24.58 28.98
C ASN A 451 -9.90 23.43 28.11
N LEU A 452 -8.82 22.76 28.52
CA LEU A 452 -8.25 21.65 27.74
C LEU A 452 -9.29 20.57 27.40
N ASP A 453 -10.08 20.12 28.39
CA ASP A 453 -11.14 19.12 28.16
C ASP A 453 -12.34 19.74 27.41
N GLY A 454 -12.64 21.01 27.67
CA GLY A 454 -13.70 21.77 27.00
C GLY A 454 -13.51 21.87 25.49
N ALA A 455 -12.25 21.92 25.02
CA ALA A 455 -11.91 21.91 23.59
C ALA A 455 -12.53 20.71 22.85
N GLY A 456 -12.66 19.54 23.50
CA GLY A 456 -13.24 18.33 22.92
C GLY A 456 -14.74 18.44 22.63
N THR A 457 -15.40 19.40 23.27
CA THR A 457 -16.82 19.71 23.05
C THR A 457 -17.01 21.00 22.24
N GLY A 458 -15.94 21.56 21.67
CA GLY A 458 -15.96 22.80 20.92
C GLY A 458 -16.19 24.05 21.80
N GLN A 459 -15.96 23.97 23.11
CA GLN A 459 -16.13 25.08 24.03
C GLN A 459 -14.95 26.06 23.97
N PHE A 460 -14.90 26.80 22.88
CA PHE A 460 -13.97 27.90 22.67
C PHE A 460 -14.72 29.23 22.79
N THR A 461 -14.20 30.17 23.58
CA THR A 461 -14.78 31.50 23.75
C THR A 461 -13.80 32.56 23.28
N LEU A 462 -14.15 33.29 22.23
CA LEU A 462 -13.41 34.48 21.79
C LEU A 462 -14.04 35.71 22.43
N ARG A 463 -13.28 36.48 23.22
CA ARG A 463 -13.79 37.63 23.99
C ARG A 463 -12.93 38.87 23.85
#